data_AF-A0AAD9BFG0-F1
#
_entry.id   AF-A0AAD9BFG0-F1
#
_cell.length_a   1.000
_cell.length_b   1.000
_cell.length_c   1.000
_cell.angle_alpha   90.00
_cell.angle_beta   90.00
_cell.angle_gamma   90.00
#
_symmetry.space_group_name_H-M   'P 1'
#
loop_
_entity.id
_entity.type
_entity.pdbx_description
1 polymer ?
#
loop_
_entity_poly.entity_id
_entity_poly.type
_entity_poly.pdbx_seq_one_letter_code
_entity_poly.pdbx_strand_id
1 'polypeptide(L)'
;MQGVTVKVVTLLEDPFVMVAENILGQPKTYKGFSIDVLDALAKILGFKYEIYQVSDSKYGSQLPNGSWNGMIGDLINKRADLAVSAITITPERENVVDFSKRYLDYSVGILLRKPEEKINIFSLFAPFDLAVWACIAAAIPVVGVLIFLLNRLQALRSSATQNAPQGQPANGVVGSGSLQSAVWIVYGAFVHQVALRIVMGSWWLFTLIVCSSYTANLAAYLTVSRMDHAIRSFQDLARQMEVDYGTVRDSAVYDYFRNKGTNPLEQDSTYAELWRTLSRNNGQDFSVSSPSEGIRKAKKGPYAFLWDLAVLEYAALTDDDCTITVSGNRFSSKGYGIAMQHGSPYRDLFSQKILELQEKGDLDIMKQKWWPRTGRCDLNSHASAHPDGRSLKLHSFAGVFCILAAGLLLACLVAGLEAWWKSHRCREEAPKEVTQSRVHTEDTATLYFKDPDTSPDLVELQYTQL
;
A
#
# COMPACT_ATOMS: atom_id res chain seq x y z
N MET A 1 0.18 51.14 22.66
CA MET A 1 1.65 51.21 22.79
C MET A 1 2.23 52.09 21.67
N GLN A 2 1.65 53.27 21.46
CA GLN A 2 1.93 54.06 20.27
C GLN A 2 3.33 54.69 20.35
N GLY A 3 4.17 54.42 19.36
CA GLY A 3 5.54 54.98 19.28
C GLY A 3 6.60 54.23 20.11
N VAL A 4 6.24 53.14 20.79
CA VAL A 4 7.21 52.27 21.49
C VAL A 4 7.93 51.38 20.47
N THR A 5 9.24 51.22 20.61
CA THR A 5 10.02 50.23 19.83
C THR A 5 10.39 49.05 20.73
N VAL A 6 10.00 47.86 20.32
CA VAL A 6 10.10 46.62 21.12
C VAL A 6 11.16 45.70 20.51
N LYS A 7 12.06 45.17 21.34
CA LYS A 7 13.05 44.18 20.88
C LYS A 7 12.45 42.78 20.88
N VAL A 8 12.40 42.16 19.72
CA VAL A 8 11.81 40.83 19.53
C VAL A 8 12.92 39.82 19.21
N VAL A 9 13.07 38.80 20.07
CA VAL A 9 13.90 37.64 19.76
C VAL A 9 13.08 36.58 19.04
N THR A 10 13.68 35.91 18.07
CA THR A 10 13.03 34.84 17.32
C THR A 10 13.96 33.64 17.08
N LEU A 11 13.35 32.53 16.69
CA LEU A 11 14.02 31.32 16.22
C LEU A 11 13.40 30.92 14.88
N LEU A 12 14.24 30.55 13.92
CA LEU A 12 13.81 30.06 12.62
C LEU A 12 13.17 28.68 12.77
N GLU A 13 11.91 28.57 12.36
CA GLU A 13 11.15 27.32 12.31
C GLU A 13 10.04 27.48 11.26
N ASP A 14 10.05 26.64 10.24
CA ASP A 14 9.11 26.75 9.13
C ASP A 14 7.76 26.13 9.52
N PRO A 15 6.60 26.76 9.23
CA PRO A 15 6.40 28.03 8.53
C PRO A 15 6.15 29.22 9.48
N PHE A 16 6.54 29.12 10.74
CA PHE A 16 6.29 30.16 11.75
C PHE A 16 7.18 31.38 11.54
N VAL A 17 8.48 31.15 11.30
CA VAL A 17 9.49 32.19 11.04
C VAL A 17 10.52 31.64 10.06
N MET A 18 10.55 32.23 8.86
CA MET A 18 11.44 31.98 7.75
C MET A 18 12.15 33.26 7.34
N VAL A 19 13.32 33.13 6.72
CA VAL A 19 13.99 34.26 6.07
C VAL A 19 13.27 34.55 4.74
N ALA A 20 12.83 35.80 4.53
CA ALA A 20 12.06 36.17 3.34
C ALA A 20 12.96 36.31 2.11
N GLU A 21 13.98 37.16 2.22
CA GLU A 21 15.04 37.39 1.23
C GLU A 21 16.32 37.81 1.96
N ASN A 22 17.48 37.27 1.56
CA ASN A 22 18.78 37.64 2.14
C ASN A 22 19.58 38.42 1.09
N ILE A 23 19.26 39.70 0.95
CA ILE A 23 20.00 40.61 0.07
C ILE A 23 21.25 41.06 0.83
N LEU A 24 22.44 40.78 0.26
CA LEU A 24 23.72 41.13 0.85
C LEU A 24 23.79 42.64 1.15
N GLY A 25 23.92 43.01 2.42
CA GLY A 25 23.98 44.40 2.88
C GLY A 25 22.65 45.01 3.35
N GLN A 26 21.53 44.29 3.25
CA GLN A 26 20.25 44.68 3.88
C GLN A 26 19.98 43.90 5.18
N PRO A 27 19.24 44.49 6.13
CA PRO A 27 18.79 43.77 7.31
C PRO A 27 17.92 42.57 6.90
N LYS A 28 18.15 41.42 7.55
CA LYS A 28 17.37 40.19 7.29
C LYS A 28 15.88 40.46 7.51
N THR A 29 15.09 40.20 6.49
CA THR A 29 13.63 40.24 6.57
C THR A 29 13.11 38.86 6.91
N TYR A 30 12.12 38.80 7.81
CA TYR A 30 11.48 37.56 8.23
C TYR A 30 10.04 37.50 7.71
N LYS A 31 9.57 36.30 7.40
CA LYS A 31 8.18 36.00 7.00
C LYS A 31 7.73 34.74 7.70
N GLY A 32 6.44 34.56 7.90
CA GLY A 32 5.91 33.34 8.51
C GLY A 32 4.64 33.63 9.29
N PHE A 33 3.99 32.57 9.79
CA PHE A 33 2.74 32.71 10.53
C PHE A 33 2.90 33.55 11.80
N SER A 34 3.95 33.33 12.59
CA SER A 34 4.19 34.11 13.81
C SER A 34 4.56 35.57 13.50
N ILE A 35 5.17 35.83 12.33
CA ILE A 35 5.48 37.18 11.86
C ILE A 35 4.20 37.91 11.44
N ASP A 36 3.31 37.27 10.67
CA ASP A 36 2.02 37.85 10.29
C ASP A 36 1.19 38.23 11.55
N VAL A 37 1.20 37.36 12.58
CA VAL A 37 0.55 37.63 13.87
C VAL A 37 1.19 38.83 14.59
N LEU A 38 2.53 38.89 14.62
CA LEU A 38 3.28 39.99 15.22
C LEU A 38 2.98 41.33 14.51
N ASP A 39 2.95 41.33 13.17
CA ASP A 39 2.64 42.51 12.36
C ASP A 39 1.20 43.00 12.61
N ALA A 40 0.24 42.07 12.69
CA ALA A 40 -1.14 42.41 13.04
C ALA A 40 -1.23 43.07 14.41
N LEU A 41 -0.54 42.51 15.42
CA LEU A 41 -0.50 43.07 16.77
C LEU A 41 0.22 44.43 16.79
N ALA A 42 1.33 44.58 16.07
CA ALA A 42 2.06 45.84 15.93
C ALA A 42 1.18 46.94 15.37
N LYS A 43 0.40 46.62 14.32
CA LYS A 43 -0.55 47.55 13.70
C LYS A 43 -1.71 47.93 14.63
N ILE A 44 -2.29 46.96 15.34
CA ILE A 44 -3.44 47.20 16.24
C ILE A 44 -3.02 48.00 17.48
N LEU A 45 -1.85 47.69 18.06
CA LEU A 45 -1.36 48.29 19.30
C LEU A 45 -0.49 49.54 19.06
N GLY A 46 -0.08 49.79 17.80
CA GLY A 46 0.67 50.96 17.37
C GLY A 46 2.16 50.95 17.73
N PHE A 47 2.75 49.80 18.04
CA PHE A 47 4.18 49.69 18.34
C PHE A 47 5.02 49.37 17.10
N LYS A 48 6.31 49.70 17.16
CA LYS A 48 7.33 49.26 16.20
C LYS A 48 8.17 48.18 16.85
N TYR A 49 8.83 47.33 16.07
CA TYR A 49 9.69 46.30 16.63
C TYR A 49 10.97 46.12 15.82
N GLU A 50 12.02 45.68 16.52
CA GLU A 50 13.29 45.23 15.94
C GLU A 50 13.44 43.75 16.24
N ILE A 51 13.51 42.94 15.18
CA ILE A 51 13.55 41.48 15.29
C ILE A 51 14.95 40.94 15.03
N TYR A 52 15.42 40.03 15.87
CA TYR A 52 16.70 39.34 15.70
C TYR A 52 16.58 37.85 16.03
N GLN A 53 17.42 37.04 15.39
CA GLN A 53 17.50 35.62 15.63
C GLN A 53 18.37 35.33 16.87
N VAL A 54 17.91 34.42 17.73
CA VAL A 54 18.66 33.95 18.90
C VAL A 54 19.99 33.32 18.51
N SER A 55 21.04 33.60 19.31
CA SER A 55 22.42 33.21 19.00
C SER A 55 22.70 31.71 19.01
N ASP A 56 22.08 30.96 19.91
CA ASP A 56 22.31 29.52 20.11
C ASP A 56 21.31 28.61 19.35
N SER A 57 20.40 29.22 18.60
CA SER A 57 19.33 28.54 17.85
C SER A 57 18.47 27.60 18.71
N LYS A 58 18.22 27.96 19.98
CA LYS A 58 17.36 27.20 20.89
C LYS A 58 16.15 28.01 21.35
N TYR A 59 15.03 27.33 21.61
CA TYR A 59 13.85 27.95 22.21
C TYR A 59 14.12 28.40 23.65
N GLY A 60 14.79 27.56 24.43
CA GLY A 60 15.06 27.77 25.84
C GLY A 60 14.70 26.56 26.67
N SER A 61 15.71 26.02 27.35
CA SER A 61 15.63 24.96 28.34
C SER A 61 16.47 25.33 29.56
N GLN A 62 16.07 24.81 30.72
CA GLN A 62 16.83 25.00 31.95
C GLN A 62 18.08 24.12 31.92
N LEU A 63 19.24 24.74 32.10
CA LEU A 63 20.53 24.07 32.19
C LEU A 63 20.74 23.51 33.62
N PRO A 64 21.65 22.53 33.80
CA PRO A 64 21.92 21.94 35.12
C PRO A 64 22.38 22.94 36.20
N ASN A 65 22.95 24.07 35.77
CA ASN A 65 23.35 25.17 36.65
C ASN A 65 22.17 26.10 37.04
N GLY A 66 20.94 25.77 36.64
CA GLY A 66 19.74 26.56 36.89
C GLY A 66 19.50 27.72 35.92
N SER A 67 20.48 28.06 35.07
CA SER A 67 20.34 29.13 34.07
C SER A 67 19.54 28.68 32.86
N TRP A 68 19.00 29.64 32.11
CA TRP A 68 18.21 29.40 30.90
C TRP A 68 18.97 29.84 29.66
N ASN A 69 18.93 29.01 28.62
CA ASN A 69 19.46 29.33 27.29
C ASN A 69 18.35 29.80 26.33
N GLY A 70 18.68 29.98 25.05
CA GLY A 70 17.71 30.26 24.01
C GLY A 70 16.96 31.58 24.16
N MET A 71 15.81 31.66 23.49
CA MET A 71 14.94 32.85 23.55
C MET A 71 14.45 33.14 24.97
N ILE A 72 14.17 32.10 25.77
CA ILE A 72 13.80 32.26 27.19
C ILE A 72 14.95 32.92 27.99
N GLY A 73 16.19 32.49 27.75
CA GLY A 73 17.37 33.12 28.35
C GLY A 73 17.52 34.59 27.96
N ASP A 74 17.22 34.94 26.70
CA ASP A 74 17.26 36.34 26.24
C ASP A 74 16.20 37.23 26.91
N LEU A 75 15.02 36.69 27.20
CA LEU A 75 13.98 37.39 27.97
C LEU A 75 14.40 37.58 29.44
N ILE A 76 14.91 36.53 30.10
CA ILE A 76 15.34 36.60 31.50
C ILE A 76 16.47 37.61 31.68
N ASN A 77 17.43 37.61 30.74
CA ASN A 77 18.57 38.53 30.74
C ASN A 77 18.22 39.93 30.20
N LYS A 78 16.94 40.21 29.90
CA LYS A 78 16.44 41.49 29.38
C LYS A 78 17.14 41.95 28.10
N ARG A 79 17.58 40.99 27.26
CA ARG A 79 18.13 41.24 25.93
C ARG A 79 17.02 41.46 24.88
N ALA A 80 15.85 40.88 25.12
CA ALA A 80 14.63 41.09 24.35
C ALA A 80 13.45 41.39 25.28
N ASP A 81 12.45 42.07 24.74
CA ASP A 81 11.20 42.38 25.42
C ASP A 81 10.13 41.30 25.15
N LEU A 82 10.14 40.77 23.92
CA LEU A 82 9.23 39.72 23.44
C LEU A 82 10.01 38.61 22.75
N ALA A 83 9.51 37.38 22.84
CA ALA A 83 9.95 36.27 22.01
C ALA A 83 8.79 35.73 21.17
N VAL A 84 9.01 35.65 19.85
CA VAL A 84 8.00 35.25 18.87
C VAL A 84 8.59 34.19 17.95
N SER A 85 8.02 32.99 17.99
CA SER A 85 8.30 31.85 17.11
C SER A 85 7.26 30.76 17.44
N ALA A 86 7.47 29.51 17.04
CA ALA A 86 6.71 28.33 17.47
C ALA A 86 7.00 27.94 18.94
N ILE A 87 7.00 28.91 19.87
CA ILE A 87 7.30 28.66 21.27
C ILE A 87 6.07 28.10 22.01
N THR A 88 6.19 26.84 22.45
CA THR A 88 5.15 26.18 23.25
C THR A 88 5.11 26.75 24.67
N ILE A 89 3.89 27.04 25.16
CA ILE A 89 3.63 27.39 26.55
C ILE A 89 3.79 26.11 27.41
N THR A 90 4.76 26.11 28.33
CA THR A 90 4.98 25.01 29.28
C THR A 90 5.07 25.56 30.70
N PRO A 91 4.67 24.79 31.73
CA PRO A 91 4.75 25.23 33.12
C PRO A 91 6.14 25.69 33.54
N GLU A 92 7.18 25.02 33.06
CA GLU A 92 8.58 25.33 33.40
C GLU A 92 8.99 26.69 32.85
N ARG A 93 8.52 27.06 31.65
CA ARG A 93 8.79 28.36 31.03
C ARG A 93 7.92 29.46 31.64
N GLU A 94 6.64 29.18 31.86
CA GLU A 94 5.68 30.14 32.44
C GLU A 94 6.06 30.57 33.87
N ASN A 95 6.86 29.77 34.57
CA ASN A 95 7.40 30.12 35.88
C ASN A 95 8.54 31.18 35.83
N VAL A 96 9.15 31.42 34.68
CA VAL A 96 10.31 32.33 34.54
C VAL A 96 10.08 33.46 33.53
N VAL A 97 9.08 33.33 32.68
CA VAL A 97 8.63 34.35 31.70
C VAL A 97 7.11 34.36 31.65
N ASP A 98 6.53 35.49 31.22
CA ASP A 98 5.09 35.59 31.06
C ASP A 98 4.67 35.25 29.63
N PHE A 99 3.60 34.48 29.46
CA PHE A 99 3.03 34.19 28.14
C PHE A 99 1.73 34.95 27.91
N SER A 100 1.50 35.32 26.65
CA SER A 100 0.17 35.71 26.18
C SER A 100 -0.79 34.51 26.14
N LYS A 101 -2.08 34.78 25.94
CA LYS A 101 -3.00 33.74 25.45
C LYS A 101 -2.47 33.12 24.14
N ARG A 102 -2.78 31.84 23.95
CA ARG A 102 -2.33 31.07 22.79
C ARG A 102 -2.92 31.65 21.51
N TYR A 103 -2.13 31.75 20.45
CA TYR A 103 -2.61 32.19 19.13
C TYR A 103 -2.75 31.03 18.13
N LEU A 104 -2.23 29.85 18.47
CA LEU A 104 -2.42 28.60 17.72
C LEU A 104 -2.30 27.41 18.67
N ASP A 105 -3.06 26.35 18.43
CA ASP A 105 -2.98 25.11 19.20
C ASP A 105 -1.76 24.29 18.81
N TYR A 106 -1.07 23.75 19.82
CA TYR A 106 0.15 22.95 19.66
C TYR A 106 -0.18 21.49 19.90
N SER A 107 0.12 20.59 18.97
CA SER A 107 0.02 19.13 19.20
C SER A 107 1.27 18.43 18.72
N VAL A 108 1.48 17.19 19.16
CA VAL A 108 2.55 16.33 18.67
C VAL A 108 1.97 15.36 17.65
N GLY A 109 2.62 15.28 16.49
CA GLY A 109 2.28 14.37 15.41
C GLY A 109 3.38 13.33 15.17
N ILE A 110 3.06 12.40 14.27
CA ILE A 110 3.91 11.34 13.76
C ILE A 110 4.07 11.60 12.26
N LEU A 111 5.30 11.81 11.81
CA LEU A 111 5.63 11.86 10.40
C LEU A 111 6.22 10.53 9.97
N LEU A 112 5.67 9.96 8.91
CA LEU A 112 6.06 8.68 8.34
C LEU A 112 6.21 8.82 6.83
N ARG A 113 7.03 7.96 6.21
CA ARG A 113 6.93 7.74 4.77
C ARG A 113 5.60 7.06 4.46
N LYS A 114 4.92 7.48 3.39
CA LYS A 114 3.74 6.81 2.87
C LYS A 114 4.10 5.37 2.53
N PRO A 115 3.29 4.38 2.93
CA PRO A 115 3.51 3.01 2.53
C PRO A 115 3.44 2.92 1.00
N GLU A 116 4.46 2.31 0.38
CA GLU A 116 4.43 2.04 -1.05
C GLU A 116 3.36 0.98 -1.32
N GLU A 117 2.49 1.24 -2.31
CA GLU A 117 1.55 0.25 -2.82
C GLU A 117 2.36 -0.93 -3.38
N LYS A 118 2.56 -1.99 -2.61
CA LYS A 118 3.22 -3.20 -3.10
C LYS A 118 2.37 -3.77 -4.23
N ILE A 119 2.93 -3.77 -5.44
CA ILE A 119 2.27 -4.31 -6.63
C ILE A 119 2.27 -5.83 -6.49
N ASN A 120 1.16 -6.37 -5.98
CA ASN A 120 0.96 -7.81 -5.94
C ASN A 120 0.52 -8.28 -7.34
N ILE A 121 1.49 -8.74 -8.13
CA ILE A 121 1.26 -9.31 -9.48
C ILE A 121 0.32 -10.53 -9.42
N PHE A 122 0.26 -11.20 -8.25
CA PHE A 122 -0.65 -12.30 -7.94
C PHE A 122 -1.98 -11.87 -7.30
N SER A 123 -2.36 -10.60 -7.39
CA SER A 123 -3.66 -10.09 -6.91
C SER A 123 -4.85 -10.85 -7.48
N LEU A 124 -4.70 -11.50 -8.63
CA LEU A 124 -5.70 -12.39 -9.24
C LEU A 124 -6.04 -13.60 -8.37
N PHE A 125 -5.09 -14.15 -7.61
CA PHE A 125 -5.33 -15.32 -6.75
C PHE A 125 -5.83 -14.94 -5.36
N ALA A 126 -5.67 -13.67 -4.96
CA ALA A 126 -6.07 -13.16 -3.65
C ALA A 126 -7.57 -13.27 -3.28
N PRO A 127 -8.55 -13.27 -4.21
CA PRO A 127 -9.97 -13.34 -3.87
C PRO A 127 -10.40 -14.63 -3.17
N PHE A 128 -9.63 -15.72 -3.32
CA PHE A 128 -9.86 -17.00 -2.66
C PHE A 128 -8.60 -17.47 -1.95
N ASP A 129 -8.80 -18.04 -0.75
CA ASP A 129 -7.71 -18.67 -0.01
C ASP A 129 -7.18 -19.91 -0.78
N LEU A 130 -5.91 -20.24 -0.56
CA LEU A 130 -5.24 -21.41 -1.16
C LEU A 130 -6.01 -22.71 -0.86
N ALA A 131 -6.65 -22.80 0.31
CA ALA A 131 -7.50 -23.93 0.66
C ALA A 131 -8.71 -24.08 -0.28
N VAL A 132 -9.36 -22.97 -0.65
CA VAL A 132 -10.51 -22.97 -1.58
C VAL A 132 -10.05 -23.38 -2.98
N TRP A 133 -8.91 -22.86 -3.43
CA TRP A 133 -8.28 -23.28 -4.68
C TRP A 133 -7.97 -24.78 -4.70
N ALA A 134 -7.42 -25.32 -3.61
CA ALA A 134 -7.16 -26.75 -3.48
C ALA A 134 -8.45 -27.58 -3.54
N CYS A 135 -9.54 -27.13 -2.90
CA CYS A 135 -10.84 -27.78 -2.97
C CYS A 135 -11.43 -27.78 -4.39
N ILE A 136 -11.33 -26.67 -5.13
CA ILE A 136 -11.77 -26.60 -6.53
C ILE A 136 -10.95 -27.57 -7.39
N ALA A 137 -9.63 -27.59 -7.21
CA ALA A 137 -8.74 -28.50 -7.93
C ALA A 137 -9.04 -29.97 -7.63
N ALA A 138 -9.40 -30.30 -6.39
CA ALA A 138 -9.79 -31.64 -5.98
C ALA A 138 -11.20 -32.05 -6.47
N ALA A 139 -12.13 -31.09 -6.61
CA ALA A 139 -13.49 -31.38 -7.09
C ALA A 139 -13.51 -31.86 -8.55
N ILE A 140 -12.62 -31.35 -9.40
CA ILE A 140 -12.52 -31.71 -10.82
C ILE A 140 -12.30 -33.22 -11.03
N PRO A 141 -11.26 -33.87 -10.46
CA PRO A 141 -11.06 -35.31 -10.62
C PRO A 141 -12.16 -36.13 -9.93
N VAL A 142 -12.71 -35.67 -8.81
CA VAL A 142 -13.83 -36.36 -8.14
C VAL A 142 -15.05 -36.45 -9.05
N VAL A 143 -15.42 -35.35 -9.70
CA VAL A 143 -16.53 -35.33 -10.67
C VAL A 143 -16.16 -36.14 -11.93
N GLY A 144 -14.91 -36.08 -12.38
CA GLY A 144 -14.41 -36.92 -13.49
C GLY A 144 -14.55 -38.42 -13.21
N VAL A 145 -14.14 -38.87 -12.02
CA VAL A 145 -14.29 -40.26 -11.58
C VAL A 145 -15.76 -40.64 -11.45
N LEU A 146 -16.60 -39.75 -10.90
CA LEU A 146 -18.04 -39.99 -10.79
C LEU A 146 -18.70 -40.18 -12.17
N ILE A 147 -18.37 -39.32 -13.14
CA ILE A 147 -18.85 -39.45 -14.52
C ILE A 147 -18.33 -40.75 -15.16
N PHE A 148 -17.05 -41.09 -14.96
CA PHE A 148 -16.47 -42.33 -15.47
C PHE A 148 -17.20 -43.57 -14.93
N LEU A 149 -17.45 -43.62 -13.61
CA LEU A 149 -18.17 -44.72 -12.97
C LEU A 149 -19.62 -44.81 -13.47
N LEU A 150 -20.32 -43.67 -13.59
CA LEU A 150 -21.67 -43.63 -14.12
C LEU A 150 -21.72 -44.15 -15.57
N ASN A 151 -20.78 -43.74 -16.42
CA ASN A 151 -20.67 -44.22 -17.81
C ASN A 151 -20.36 -45.73 -17.87
N ARG A 152 -19.52 -46.25 -16.97
CA ARG A 152 -19.21 -47.69 -16.91
C ARG A 152 -20.37 -48.53 -16.41
N LEU A 153 -21.10 -48.07 -15.39
CA LEU A 153 -22.31 -48.72 -14.90
C LEU A 153 -23.42 -48.73 -15.95
N GLN A 154 -23.52 -47.68 -16.75
CA GLN A 154 -24.43 -47.62 -17.87
C GLN A 154 -24.05 -48.61 -18.97
N ALA A 155 -22.77 -48.69 -19.36
CA ALA A 155 -22.28 -49.66 -20.32
C ALA A 155 -22.59 -51.10 -19.86
N LEU A 156 -22.36 -51.42 -18.59
CA LEU A 156 -22.68 -52.73 -18.00
C LEU A 156 -24.18 -53.04 -18.00
N ARG A 157 -25.04 -52.07 -17.68
CA ARG A 157 -26.50 -52.24 -17.76
C ARG A 157 -26.97 -52.43 -19.19
N SER A 158 -26.43 -51.70 -20.16
CA SER A 158 -26.77 -51.89 -21.58
C SER A 158 -26.30 -53.23 -22.15
N SER A 159 -25.20 -53.79 -21.65
CA SER A 159 -24.73 -55.12 -22.01
C SER A 159 -25.56 -56.24 -21.36
N ALA A 160 -26.13 -56.01 -20.17
CA ALA A 160 -26.98 -56.98 -19.48
C ALA A 160 -28.39 -57.13 -20.11
N THR A 161 -28.83 -56.18 -20.93
CA THR A 161 -30.15 -56.22 -21.60
C THR A 161 -30.14 -56.91 -22.97
N GLN A 162 -29.06 -57.58 -23.38
CA GLN A 162 -28.97 -58.27 -24.69
C GLN A 162 -29.36 -59.76 -24.65
N ASN A 163 -30.51 -60.12 -24.09
CA ASN A 163 -31.13 -61.45 -24.30
C ASN A 163 -32.57 -61.33 -24.86
N ALA A 164 -32.62 -61.09 -26.18
CA ALA A 164 -33.61 -61.45 -27.22
C ALA A 164 -35.02 -60.78 -27.30
N PRO A 165 -35.70 -60.74 -28.50
CA PRO A 165 -35.26 -61.17 -29.85
C PRO A 165 -35.30 -60.07 -30.93
N GLN A 166 -34.77 -60.44 -32.11
CA GLN A 166 -34.73 -59.72 -33.39
C GLN A 166 -35.96 -58.83 -33.69
N GLY A 167 -35.68 -57.59 -34.10
CA GLY A 167 -36.68 -56.75 -34.76
C GLY A 167 -36.48 -55.25 -34.66
N GLN A 168 -35.25 -54.73 -34.77
CA GLN A 168 -35.03 -53.33 -35.17
C GLN A 168 -33.57 -53.15 -35.61
N PRO A 169 -33.32 -52.60 -36.80
CA PRO A 169 -31.98 -52.45 -37.32
C PRO A 169 -31.21 -51.44 -36.47
N ALA A 170 -29.90 -51.69 -36.35
CA ALA A 170 -28.91 -50.70 -36.03
C ALA A 170 -28.97 -49.58 -37.09
N ASN A 171 -29.86 -48.60 -36.88
CA ASN A 171 -29.76 -47.29 -37.52
C ASN A 171 -29.01 -46.42 -36.49
N GLY A 172 -27.70 -46.22 -36.62
CA GLY A 172 -27.23 -45.47 -37.77
C GLY A 172 -27.79 -44.05 -37.63
N VAL A 173 -27.15 -43.27 -36.76
CA VAL A 173 -27.31 -41.82 -36.69
C VAL A 173 -26.89 -41.27 -38.04
N VAL A 174 -27.81 -41.18 -39.01
CA VAL A 174 -27.71 -40.26 -40.14
C VAL A 174 -29.12 -39.87 -40.58
N GLY A 175 -29.45 -38.57 -40.45
CA GLY A 175 -30.33 -37.90 -41.41
C GLY A 175 -31.66 -37.35 -40.92
N SER A 176 -31.64 -36.19 -40.26
CA SER A 176 -32.42 -35.05 -40.76
C SER A 176 -31.82 -33.76 -40.21
N GLY A 177 -31.22 -32.95 -41.07
CA GLY A 177 -30.69 -31.63 -40.75
C GLY A 177 -31.78 -30.59 -40.49
N SER A 178 -32.81 -30.93 -39.72
CA SER A 178 -33.85 -29.98 -39.30
C SER A 178 -33.54 -29.47 -37.89
N LEU A 179 -33.78 -28.18 -37.65
CA LEU A 179 -33.67 -27.55 -36.32
C LEU A 179 -34.49 -28.31 -35.28
N GLN A 180 -35.63 -28.90 -35.67
CA GLN A 180 -36.48 -29.68 -34.79
C GLN A 180 -35.85 -31.02 -34.40
N SER A 181 -35.09 -31.66 -35.30
CA SER A 181 -34.30 -32.86 -35.00
C SER A 181 -33.14 -32.54 -34.06
N ALA A 182 -32.47 -31.40 -34.24
CA ALA A 182 -31.43 -30.92 -33.34
C ALA A 182 -32.00 -30.57 -31.95
N VAL A 183 -33.14 -29.88 -31.90
CA VAL A 183 -33.87 -29.58 -30.66
C VAL A 183 -34.33 -30.87 -29.98
N TRP A 184 -34.85 -31.86 -30.71
CA TRP A 184 -35.28 -33.15 -30.17
C TRP A 184 -34.11 -34.09 -29.80
N ILE A 185 -32.93 -33.91 -30.39
CA ILE A 185 -31.68 -34.57 -29.96
C ILE A 185 -31.14 -33.93 -28.69
N VAL A 186 -31.16 -32.60 -28.58
CA VAL A 186 -30.86 -31.89 -27.33
C VAL A 186 -31.86 -32.33 -26.26
N TYR A 187 -33.16 -32.20 -26.51
CA TYR A 187 -34.23 -32.62 -25.60
C TYR A 187 -34.22 -34.14 -25.33
N GLY A 188 -33.89 -34.98 -26.30
CA GLY A 188 -33.85 -36.44 -26.19
C GLY A 188 -32.62 -36.97 -25.46
N ALA A 189 -31.46 -36.31 -25.62
CA ALA A 189 -30.30 -36.43 -24.74
C ALA A 189 -30.63 -35.90 -23.33
N PHE A 190 -31.60 -34.99 -23.21
CA PHE A 190 -32.28 -34.54 -21.98
C PHE A 190 -33.46 -35.44 -21.51
N VAL A 191 -33.75 -36.60 -22.12
CA VAL A 191 -34.80 -37.54 -21.65
C VAL A 191 -34.26 -38.87 -21.03
N HIS A 192 -33.23 -39.51 -21.58
CA HIS A 192 -32.86 -40.90 -21.21
C HIS A 192 -31.98 -41.19 -19.96
N GLN A 193 -31.32 -40.22 -19.31
CA GLN A 193 -30.39 -40.51 -18.19
C GLN A 193 -30.47 -39.50 -17.04
N VAL A 194 -31.34 -39.77 -16.06
CA VAL A 194 -31.61 -38.87 -14.92
C VAL A 194 -30.37 -38.66 -14.03
N ALA A 195 -29.62 -39.72 -13.72
CA ALA A 195 -28.47 -39.64 -12.80
C ALA A 195 -27.31 -38.79 -13.34
N LEU A 196 -26.96 -38.96 -14.63
CA LEU A 196 -25.87 -38.19 -15.26
C LEU A 196 -26.24 -36.70 -15.36
N ARG A 197 -27.52 -36.36 -15.53
CA ARG A 197 -28.00 -34.97 -15.52
C ARG A 197 -27.98 -34.31 -14.17
N ILE A 198 -28.30 -35.05 -13.11
CA ILE A 198 -28.21 -34.48 -11.76
C ILE A 198 -26.74 -34.17 -11.44
N VAL A 199 -25.80 -35.03 -11.83
CA VAL A 199 -24.37 -34.77 -11.68
C VAL A 199 -23.90 -33.60 -12.54
N MET A 200 -24.27 -33.56 -13.82
CA MET A 200 -23.90 -32.44 -14.69
C MET A 200 -24.57 -31.13 -14.24
N GLY A 201 -25.86 -31.14 -13.92
CA GLY A 201 -26.60 -29.97 -13.44
C GLY A 201 -26.04 -29.42 -12.13
N SER A 202 -25.70 -30.30 -11.17
CA SER A 202 -25.05 -29.89 -9.93
C SER A 202 -23.63 -29.35 -10.16
N TRP A 203 -22.84 -29.94 -11.06
CA TRP A 203 -21.52 -29.42 -11.44
C TRP A 203 -21.60 -28.04 -12.10
N TRP A 204 -22.55 -27.84 -12.99
CA TRP A 204 -22.80 -26.55 -13.62
C TRP A 204 -23.24 -25.49 -12.61
N LEU A 205 -24.13 -25.85 -11.68
CA LEU A 205 -24.54 -24.96 -10.59
C LEU A 205 -23.35 -24.59 -9.69
N PHE A 206 -22.52 -25.56 -9.30
CA PHE A 206 -21.30 -25.33 -8.53
C PHE A 206 -20.35 -24.37 -9.26
N THR A 207 -20.08 -24.62 -10.54
CA THR A 207 -19.19 -23.79 -11.35
C THR A 207 -19.71 -22.35 -11.48
N LEU A 208 -21.02 -22.18 -11.69
CA LEU A 208 -21.66 -20.86 -11.75
C LEU A 208 -21.52 -20.10 -10.42
N ILE A 209 -21.76 -20.77 -9.29
CA ILE A 209 -21.62 -20.16 -7.95
C ILE A 209 -20.17 -19.75 -7.70
N VAL A 210 -19.20 -20.61 -8.01
CA VAL A 210 -17.77 -20.31 -7.84
C VAL A 210 -17.35 -19.14 -8.73
N CYS A 211 -17.74 -19.14 -10.01
CA CYS A 211 -17.42 -18.07 -10.95
C CYS A 211 -18.04 -16.74 -10.51
N SER A 212 -19.32 -16.74 -10.12
CA SER A 212 -20.01 -15.55 -9.60
C SER A 212 -19.39 -15.02 -8.31
N SER A 213 -18.96 -15.90 -7.41
CA SER A 213 -18.33 -15.51 -6.15
C SER A 213 -16.92 -14.95 -6.38
N TYR A 214 -16.19 -15.54 -7.32
CA TYR A 214 -14.87 -15.06 -7.71
C TYR A 214 -14.94 -13.66 -8.32
N THR A 215 -15.86 -13.42 -9.26
CA THR A 215 -16.02 -12.10 -9.89
C THR A 215 -16.47 -11.04 -8.89
N ALA A 216 -17.37 -11.38 -7.97
CA ALA A 216 -17.81 -10.48 -6.90
C ALA A 216 -16.66 -10.12 -5.94
N ASN A 217 -15.90 -11.11 -5.46
CA ASN A 217 -14.79 -10.88 -4.54
C ASN A 217 -13.61 -10.18 -5.21
N LEU A 218 -13.32 -10.48 -6.48
CA LEU A 218 -12.31 -9.77 -7.26
C LEU A 218 -12.69 -8.30 -7.43
N ALA A 219 -13.96 -8.00 -7.77
CA ALA A 219 -14.44 -6.63 -7.87
C ALA A 219 -14.32 -5.89 -6.52
N ALA A 220 -14.69 -6.54 -5.41
CA ALA A 220 -14.52 -5.97 -4.07
C ALA A 220 -13.04 -5.78 -3.68
N TYR A 221 -12.16 -6.71 -4.06
CA TYR A 221 -10.72 -6.63 -3.81
C TYR A 221 -10.08 -5.48 -4.61
N LEU A 222 -10.54 -5.24 -5.84
CA LEU A 222 -10.03 -4.15 -6.68
C LEU A 222 -10.54 -2.77 -6.25
N THR A 223 -11.69 -2.68 -5.58
CA THR A 223 -12.21 -1.40 -5.05
C THR A 223 -11.62 -1.05 -3.69
N VAL A 224 -11.31 -2.05 -2.86
CA VAL A 224 -10.64 -1.84 -1.57
C VAL A 224 -9.14 -1.86 -1.77
N SER A 225 -8.54 -0.70 -2.03
CA SER A 225 -7.11 -0.53 -1.82
C SER A 225 -6.83 -0.67 -0.33
N ARG A 226 -6.42 -1.88 0.10
CA ARG A 226 -5.89 -2.09 1.46
C ARG A 226 -4.57 -1.34 1.55
N MET A 227 -4.62 -0.11 2.03
CA MET A 227 -3.44 0.49 2.65
C MET A 227 -3.26 -0.26 3.96
N ASP A 228 -2.51 -1.37 3.91
CA ASP A 228 -2.23 -2.20 5.08
C ASP A 228 -1.59 -1.31 6.16
N HIS A 229 -2.36 -1.11 7.23
CA HIS A 229 -1.96 -0.59 8.54
C HIS A 229 -0.91 0.53 8.56
N ALA A 230 -1.31 1.75 8.17
CA ALA A 230 -0.56 2.94 8.55
C ALA A 230 -0.67 3.16 10.07
N ILE A 231 0.46 3.40 10.74
CA ILE A 231 0.53 3.88 12.12
C ILE A 231 -0.25 5.20 12.19
N ARG A 232 -1.43 5.20 12.80
CA ARG A 232 -2.30 6.39 12.91
C ARG A 232 -2.22 7.07 14.27
N SER A 233 -1.88 6.29 15.29
CA SER A 233 -1.84 6.75 16.67
C SER A 233 -0.52 6.41 17.34
N PHE A 234 -0.23 7.11 18.44
CA PHE A 234 0.88 6.78 19.32
C PHE A 234 0.77 5.37 19.90
N GLN A 235 -0.45 4.86 20.08
CA GLN A 235 -0.70 3.51 20.58
C GLN A 235 -0.31 2.45 19.53
N ASP A 236 -0.62 2.68 18.26
CA ASP A 236 -0.20 1.79 17.17
C ASP A 236 1.33 1.78 17.06
N LEU A 237 1.96 2.96 17.19
CA LEU A 237 3.40 3.11 17.13
C LEU A 237 4.12 2.39 18.29
N ALA A 238 3.54 2.41 19.49
CA ALA A 238 4.11 1.76 20.67
C ALA A 238 3.98 0.23 20.65
N ARG A 239 2.95 -0.31 19.97
CA ARG A 239 2.71 -1.76 19.88
C ARG A 239 3.57 -2.45 18.82
N GLN A 240 3.97 -1.73 17.78
CA GLN A 240 4.77 -2.25 16.68
C GLN A 240 6.27 -2.17 16.99
N MET A 241 7.07 -3.05 16.37
CA MET A 241 8.53 -3.08 16.50
C MET A 241 9.28 -2.99 15.14
N GLU A 242 8.56 -2.76 14.03
CA GLU A 242 9.12 -2.74 12.68
C GLU A 242 9.71 -1.36 12.31
N VAL A 243 9.13 -0.28 12.84
CA VAL A 243 9.47 1.10 12.54
C VAL A 243 10.11 1.74 13.77
N ASP A 244 11.36 2.16 13.62
CA ASP A 244 12.07 2.95 14.63
C ASP A 244 11.44 4.34 14.76
N TYR A 245 11.44 4.90 15.96
CA TYR A 245 10.89 6.24 16.19
C TYR A 245 11.75 7.10 17.12
N GLY A 246 11.73 8.39 16.86
CA GLY A 246 12.54 9.36 17.60
C GLY A 246 12.01 10.79 17.48
N THR A 247 12.54 11.68 18.31
CA THR A 247 12.20 13.12 18.31
C THR A 247 13.49 13.95 18.29
N VAL A 248 13.43 15.28 18.49
CA VAL A 248 14.64 16.11 18.65
C VAL A 248 15.04 16.15 20.11
N ARG A 249 16.33 15.93 20.40
CA ARG A 249 16.88 15.98 21.77
C ARG A 249 16.80 17.40 22.35
N ASP A 250 16.79 17.51 23.68
CA ASP A 250 16.74 18.78 24.42
C ASP A 250 15.61 19.72 23.98
N SER A 251 14.46 19.15 23.60
CA SER A 251 13.29 19.86 23.10
C SER A 251 12.06 19.69 24.00
N ALA A 252 11.08 20.59 23.83
CA ALA A 252 9.81 20.47 24.54
C ALA A 252 9.04 19.18 24.22
N VAL A 253 9.23 18.62 23.01
CA VAL A 253 8.63 17.33 22.61
C VAL A 253 9.32 16.18 23.34
N TYR A 254 10.64 16.22 23.47
CA TYR A 254 11.40 15.21 24.21
C TYR A 254 11.01 15.19 25.69
N ASP A 255 10.94 16.36 26.32
CA ASP A 255 10.50 16.49 27.71
C ASP A 255 9.02 16.14 27.89
N TYR A 256 8.18 16.37 26.87
CA TYR A 256 6.78 15.92 26.88
C TYR A 256 6.67 14.39 26.99
N PHE A 257 7.42 13.64 26.18
CA PHE A 257 7.43 12.18 26.25
C PHE A 257 8.10 11.67 27.53
N ARG A 258 9.15 12.35 28.02
CA ARG A 258 9.77 12.06 29.32
C ARG A 258 8.75 12.17 30.44
N ASN A 259 8.15 13.34 30.61
CA ASN A 259 7.26 13.64 31.72
C ASN A 259 6.01 12.76 31.71
N LYS A 260 5.46 12.46 30.52
CA LYS A 260 4.33 11.53 30.40
C LYS A 260 4.73 10.08 30.65
N GLY A 261 5.84 9.63 30.08
CA GLY A 261 6.30 8.25 30.22
C GLY A 261 6.77 7.88 31.62
N THR A 262 7.24 8.86 32.41
CA THR A 262 7.66 8.65 33.80
C THR A 262 6.56 8.92 34.83
N ASN A 263 5.37 9.38 34.41
CA ASN A 263 4.30 9.72 35.33
C ASN A 263 3.59 8.44 35.84
N PRO A 264 3.66 8.11 37.14
CA PRO A 264 3.00 6.92 37.68
C PRO A 264 1.46 6.98 37.63
N LEU A 265 0.89 8.17 37.44
CA LEU A 265 -0.55 8.40 37.39
C LEU A 265 -1.15 8.22 35.99
N GLU A 266 -0.32 8.16 34.95
CA GLU A 266 -0.77 7.87 33.59
C GLU A 266 -1.13 6.38 33.50
N GLN A 267 -2.43 6.09 33.32
CA GLN A 267 -2.93 4.71 33.21
C GLN A 267 -2.55 4.05 31.88
N ASP A 268 -2.23 4.85 30.86
CA ASP A 268 -1.87 4.34 29.54
C ASP A 268 -0.37 4.02 29.44
N SER A 269 -0.07 2.72 29.36
CA SER A 269 1.30 2.21 29.14
C SER A 269 1.96 2.69 27.84
N THR A 270 1.19 3.25 26.89
CA THR A 270 1.68 3.73 25.60
C THR A 270 2.85 4.70 25.75
N TYR A 271 2.71 5.72 26.60
CA TYR A 271 3.77 6.74 26.75
C TYR A 271 5.00 6.21 27.50
N ALA A 272 4.82 5.29 28.44
CA ALA A 272 5.92 4.63 29.12
C ALA A 272 6.76 3.80 28.14
N GLU A 273 6.10 3.08 27.24
CA GLU A 273 6.75 2.28 26.20
C GLU A 273 7.46 3.15 25.16
N LEU A 274 6.81 4.22 24.68
CA LEU A 274 7.45 5.20 23.81
C LEU A 274 8.69 5.81 24.47
N TRP A 275 8.59 6.20 25.74
CA TRP A 275 9.70 6.79 26.47
C TRP A 275 10.85 5.80 26.65
N ARG A 276 10.58 4.52 26.89
CA ARG A 276 11.60 3.47 26.99
C ARG A 276 12.48 3.39 25.74
N THR A 277 11.89 3.55 24.56
CA THR A 277 12.62 3.59 23.29
C THR A 277 13.30 4.93 23.07
N LEU A 278 12.63 6.04 23.33
CA LEU A 278 13.16 7.40 23.14
C LEU A 278 14.34 7.74 24.08
N SER A 279 14.37 7.15 25.27
CA SER A 279 15.40 7.38 26.30
C SER A 279 16.61 6.45 26.17
N ARG A 280 16.53 5.43 25.30
CA ARG A 280 17.62 4.48 25.08
C ARG A 280 18.91 5.20 24.68
N ASN A 281 20.02 4.84 25.34
CA ASN A 281 21.32 5.52 25.19
C ASN A 281 21.22 7.06 25.28
N ASN A 282 20.43 7.55 26.23
CA ASN A 282 20.16 8.97 26.43
C ASN A 282 19.60 9.67 25.17
N GLY A 283 18.81 8.93 24.38
CA GLY A 283 18.20 9.37 23.12
C GLY A 283 19.14 9.40 21.92
N GLN A 284 20.39 8.94 22.03
CA GLN A 284 21.33 8.99 20.90
C GLN A 284 21.03 7.96 19.80
N ASP A 285 20.35 6.85 20.13
CA ASP A 285 20.08 5.78 19.15
C ASP A 285 19.09 6.23 18.07
N PHE A 286 17.96 6.80 18.49
CA PHE A 286 16.85 7.09 17.58
C PHE A 286 16.54 8.58 17.39
N SER A 287 16.77 9.41 18.41
CA SER A 287 16.45 10.85 18.36
C SER A 287 17.52 11.64 17.59
N VAL A 288 17.09 12.76 17.00
CA VAL A 288 17.90 13.60 16.11
C VAL A 288 18.27 14.93 16.79
N SER A 289 19.13 15.72 16.14
CA SER A 289 19.58 17.01 16.70
C SER A 289 18.79 18.20 16.18
N SER A 290 18.08 18.07 15.05
CA SER A 290 17.24 19.12 14.49
C SER A 290 15.97 18.58 13.81
N PRO A 291 14.91 19.40 13.66
CA PRO A 291 13.69 19.00 12.97
C PRO A 291 13.94 18.59 11.52
N SER A 292 14.77 19.35 10.79
CA SER A 292 15.11 19.08 9.40
C SER A 292 15.82 17.72 9.22
N GLU A 293 16.67 17.34 10.18
CA GLU A 293 17.30 16.02 10.18
C GLU A 293 16.28 14.90 10.37
N GLY A 294 15.32 15.09 11.29
CA GLY A 294 14.23 14.15 11.56
C GLY A 294 13.33 13.91 10.36
N ILE A 295 12.89 14.99 9.70
CA ILE A 295 12.08 14.94 8.47
C ILE A 295 12.83 14.20 7.36
N ARG A 296 14.13 14.52 7.16
CA ARG A 296 14.97 13.85 6.17
C ARG A 296 15.14 12.35 6.47
N LYS A 297 15.29 11.97 7.74
CA LYS A 297 15.41 10.56 8.18
C LYS A 297 14.11 9.79 7.90
N ALA A 298 12.95 10.39 8.23
CA ALA A 298 11.64 9.81 7.94
C ALA A 298 11.36 9.63 6.44
N LYS A 299 11.83 10.55 5.59
CA LYS A 299 11.69 10.43 4.13
C LYS A 299 12.53 9.28 3.54
N LYS A 300 13.69 8.99 4.12
CA LYS A 300 14.66 8.02 3.56
C LYS A 300 14.39 6.56 3.93
N GLY A 301 13.80 6.28 5.09
CA GLY A 301 13.66 4.91 5.59
C GLY A 301 12.45 4.70 6.50
N PRO A 302 12.28 3.48 7.04
CA PRO A 302 11.20 3.14 7.97
C PRO A 302 11.48 3.77 9.34
N TYR A 303 11.26 5.08 9.44
CA TYR A 303 11.43 5.86 10.65
C TYR A 303 10.24 6.79 10.88
N ALA A 304 9.66 6.73 12.07
CA ALA A 304 8.61 7.61 12.54
C ALA A 304 9.22 8.79 13.31
N PHE A 305 9.07 9.98 12.76
CA PHE A 305 9.53 11.20 13.42
C PHE A 305 8.42 11.83 14.25
N LEU A 306 8.63 11.93 15.56
CA LEU A 306 7.69 12.54 16.50
C LEU A 306 8.06 14.00 16.71
N TRP A 307 7.20 14.90 16.26
CA TRP A 307 7.47 16.33 16.33
C TRP A 307 6.20 17.16 16.39
N ASP A 308 6.37 18.47 16.41
CA ASP A 308 5.32 19.46 16.30
C ASP A 308 4.42 19.23 15.08
N LEU A 309 3.13 18.97 15.33
CA LEU A 309 2.18 18.63 14.28
C LEU A 309 2.05 19.72 13.22
N ALA A 310 2.12 21.00 13.59
CA ALA A 310 1.97 22.09 12.64
C ALA A 310 3.19 22.17 11.70
N VAL A 311 4.39 21.95 12.24
CA VAL A 311 5.62 21.84 11.43
C VAL A 311 5.56 20.63 10.50
N LEU A 312 5.12 19.48 11.00
CA LEU A 312 4.99 18.25 10.21
C LEU A 312 3.96 18.39 9.08
N GLU A 313 2.78 18.95 9.37
CA GLU A 313 1.74 19.21 8.36
C GLU A 313 2.27 20.15 7.27
N TYR A 314 3.02 21.20 7.64
CA TYR A 314 3.65 22.08 6.65
C TYR A 314 4.67 21.34 5.79
N ALA A 315 5.56 20.56 6.41
CA ALA A 315 6.58 19.79 5.69
C ALA A 315 5.94 18.80 4.71
N ALA A 316 4.82 18.18 5.08
CA ALA A 316 4.11 17.26 4.20
C ALA A 316 3.30 17.96 3.10
N LEU A 317 2.77 19.18 3.33
CA LEU A 317 2.10 20.00 2.31
C LEU A 317 3.07 20.57 1.26
N THR A 318 4.33 20.76 1.66
CA THR A 318 5.39 21.37 0.83
C THR A 318 6.40 20.37 0.28
N ASP A 319 6.26 19.08 0.59
CA ASP A 319 7.11 18.01 0.03
C ASP A 319 6.96 17.94 -1.49
N ASP A 320 8.07 17.98 -2.22
CA ASP A 320 8.04 17.96 -3.69
C ASP A 320 7.58 16.59 -4.24
N ASP A 321 7.88 15.50 -3.53
CA ASP A 321 7.58 14.13 -3.96
C ASP A 321 6.26 13.58 -3.39
N CYS A 322 5.62 14.31 -2.47
CA CYS A 322 4.46 13.87 -1.69
C CYS A 322 4.62 12.45 -1.07
N THR A 323 5.82 12.09 -0.65
CA THR A 323 6.22 10.76 -0.16
C THR A 323 6.00 10.54 1.32
N ILE A 324 5.72 11.60 2.08
CA ILE A 324 5.51 11.57 3.52
C ILE A 324 4.05 11.81 3.88
N THR A 325 3.62 11.26 5.00
CA THR A 325 2.28 11.43 5.58
C THR A 325 2.39 11.73 7.06
N VAL A 326 1.40 12.47 7.57
CA VAL A 326 1.35 12.92 8.96
C VAL A 326 0.13 12.30 9.61
N SER A 327 0.34 11.70 10.78
CA SER A 327 -0.72 11.16 11.63
C SER A 327 -0.61 11.74 13.02
N GLY A 328 -1.72 12.11 13.64
CA GLY A 328 -1.69 12.71 14.97
C GLY A 328 -3.06 13.22 15.39
N ASN A 329 -3.26 13.34 16.70
CA ASN A 329 -4.48 13.94 17.21
C ASN A 329 -4.38 15.47 17.10
N ARG A 330 -5.36 16.09 16.46
CA ARG A 330 -5.45 17.55 16.32
C ARG A 330 -5.96 18.24 17.59
N PHE A 331 -6.59 17.49 18.49
CA PHE A 331 -7.05 18.03 19.77
C PHE A 331 -5.87 18.20 20.72
N SER A 332 -5.66 19.43 21.20
CA SER A 332 -4.63 19.72 22.20
C SER A 332 -5.10 20.67 23.29
N SER A 333 -4.66 20.41 24.51
CA SER A 333 -4.79 21.31 25.65
C SER A 333 -3.68 22.38 25.71
N LYS A 334 -2.64 22.26 24.87
CA LYS A 334 -1.48 23.17 24.82
C LYS A 334 -1.54 24.08 23.58
N GLY A 335 -0.78 25.18 23.60
CA GLY A 335 -0.72 26.13 22.49
C GLY A 335 0.60 26.89 22.42
N TYR A 336 0.80 27.58 21.30
CA TYR A 336 1.88 28.54 21.12
C TYR A 336 1.44 29.90 21.64
N GLY A 337 2.32 30.56 22.38
CA GLY A 337 2.09 31.91 22.90
C GLY A 337 3.22 32.86 22.51
N ILE A 338 3.02 34.14 22.75
CA ILE A 338 4.10 35.13 22.71
C ILE A 338 4.67 35.20 24.13
N ALA A 339 5.96 34.91 24.27
CA ALA A 339 6.62 35.03 25.56
C ALA A 339 7.15 36.46 25.77
N MET A 340 7.13 36.91 27.01
CA MET A 340 7.54 38.25 27.43
C MET A 340 8.41 38.16 28.67
N GLN A 341 9.13 39.24 28.97
CA GLN A 341 9.79 39.35 30.28
C GLN A 341 8.79 39.15 31.41
N HIS A 342 9.21 38.49 32.49
CA HIS A 342 8.37 38.27 33.65
C HIS A 342 7.88 39.60 34.25
N GLY A 343 6.58 39.70 34.53
CA GLY A 343 5.94 40.93 35.01
C GLY A 343 5.73 41.99 33.92
N SER A 344 5.78 41.62 32.64
CA SER A 344 5.57 42.55 31.54
C SER A 344 4.17 43.19 31.59
N PRO A 345 4.06 44.53 31.54
CA PRO A 345 2.76 45.21 31.53
C PRO A 345 1.98 44.96 30.24
N TYR A 346 2.61 44.38 29.21
CA TYR A 346 2.00 44.14 27.91
C TYR A 346 1.29 42.78 27.80
N ARG A 347 1.47 41.88 28.78
CA ARG A 347 0.92 40.51 28.74
C ARG A 347 -0.59 40.49 28.49
N ASP A 348 -1.34 41.25 29.29
CA ASP A 348 -2.80 41.26 29.23
C ASP A 348 -3.31 41.97 27.97
N LEU A 349 -2.60 43.01 27.53
CA LEU A 349 -2.91 43.75 26.31
C LEU A 349 -2.75 42.86 25.06
N PHE A 350 -1.64 42.13 24.95
CA PHE A 350 -1.43 41.17 23.85
C PHE A 350 -2.43 40.03 23.91
N SER A 351 -2.69 39.50 25.11
CA SER A 351 -3.67 38.43 25.31
C SER A 351 -5.06 38.84 24.83
N GLN A 352 -5.52 40.03 25.19
CA GLN A 352 -6.80 40.57 24.73
C GLN A 352 -6.85 40.72 23.22
N LYS A 353 -5.79 41.26 22.59
CA LYS A 353 -5.76 41.45 21.13
C LYS A 353 -5.64 40.14 20.35
N ILE A 354 -4.96 39.13 20.88
CA ILE A 354 -4.94 37.79 20.29
C ILE A 354 -6.35 37.17 20.33
N LEU A 355 -7.05 37.30 21.46
CA LEU A 355 -8.43 36.82 21.57
C LEU A 355 -9.37 37.55 20.59
N GLU A 356 -9.24 38.87 20.43
CA GLU A 356 -9.99 39.63 19.43
C GLU A 356 -9.71 39.17 17.99
N LEU A 357 -8.44 38.87 17.66
CA LEU A 357 -8.07 38.31 16.34
C LEU A 357 -8.64 36.90 16.13
N GLN A 358 -8.73 36.11 17.20
CA GLN A 358 -9.33 34.78 17.18
C GLN A 358 -10.85 34.86 16.96
N GLU A 359 -11.55 35.74 17.69
CA GLU A 359 -13.00 35.92 17.60
C GLU A 359 -13.43 36.41 16.20
N LYS A 360 -12.62 37.28 15.58
CA LYS A 360 -12.86 37.77 14.21
C LYS A 360 -12.54 36.74 13.12
N GLY A 361 -11.81 35.67 13.44
CA GLY A 361 -11.31 34.70 12.46
C GLY A 361 -10.08 35.18 11.68
N ASP A 362 -9.44 36.28 12.06
CA ASP A 362 -8.24 36.79 11.39
C ASP A 362 -7.07 35.81 11.52
N LEU A 363 -6.95 35.13 12.67
CA LEU A 363 -5.97 34.07 12.89
C LEU A 363 -6.20 32.87 11.95
N ASP A 364 -7.44 32.53 11.64
CA ASP A 364 -7.77 31.43 10.71
C ASP A 364 -7.41 31.79 9.27
N ILE A 365 -7.62 33.04 8.86
CA ILE A 365 -7.21 33.55 7.55
C ILE A 365 -5.68 33.48 7.41
N MET A 366 -4.95 33.96 8.42
CA MET A 366 -3.49 33.85 8.45
C MET A 366 -3.03 32.38 8.46
N LYS A 367 -3.71 31.51 9.19
CA LYS A 367 -3.41 30.07 9.20
C LYS A 367 -3.61 29.45 7.83
N GLN A 368 -4.70 29.77 7.13
CA GLN A 368 -4.98 29.23 5.79
C GLN A 368 -3.95 29.65 4.74
N LYS A 369 -3.31 30.82 4.91
CA LYS A 369 -2.19 31.27 4.06
C LYS A 369 -0.97 30.35 4.16
N TRP A 370 -0.64 29.88 5.36
CA TRP A 370 0.56 29.05 5.61
C TRP A 370 0.27 27.54 5.55
N TRP A 371 -0.92 27.12 5.96
CA TRP A 371 -1.42 25.75 5.88
C TRP A 371 -2.71 25.70 5.04
N PRO A 372 -2.59 25.76 3.69
CA PRO A 372 -3.75 25.72 2.81
C PRO A 372 -4.46 24.37 2.86
N ARG A 373 -5.79 24.37 2.72
CA ARG A 373 -6.59 23.13 2.63
C ARG A 373 -6.23 22.29 1.39
N THR A 374 -5.86 22.97 0.31
CA THR A 374 -5.38 22.40 -0.95
C THR A 374 -3.94 22.83 -1.15
N GLY A 375 -3.01 22.07 -0.59
CA GLY A 375 -1.56 22.28 -0.81
C GLY A 375 -1.08 21.62 -2.10
N ARG A 376 0.26 21.55 -2.27
CA ARG A 376 0.87 20.74 -3.35
C ARG A 376 0.55 19.26 -3.18
N CYS A 377 0.54 18.80 -1.92
CA CYS A 377 0.16 17.45 -1.56
C CYS A 377 -1.18 17.43 -0.81
N ASP A 378 -2.01 16.41 -1.07
CA ASP A 378 -3.27 16.21 -0.35
C ASP A 378 -3.05 15.35 0.91
N LEU A 379 -3.09 16.00 2.08
CA LEU A 379 -3.04 15.34 3.39
C LEU A 379 -4.36 14.66 3.77
N ASN A 380 -5.49 15.04 3.14
CA ASN A 380 -6.83 14.53 3.45
C ASN A 380 -7.21 13.30 2.60
N SER A 381 -6.34 12.85 1.70
CA SER A 381 -6.52 11.61 0.92
C SER A 381 -6.77 10.35 1.78
N HIS A 382 -6.44 10.40 3.08
CA HIS A 382 -6.76 9.33 4.04
C HIS A 382 -8.16 9.43 4.68
N ALA A 383 -8.74 10.63 4.77
CA ALA A 383 -10.06 10.85 5.37
C ALA A 383 -11.18 10.84 4.31
N SER A 384 -10.83 11.20 3.07
CA SER A 384 -11.71 11.12 1.93
C SER A 384 -11.31 9.91 1.11
N ALA A 385 -11.77 8.73 1.51
CA ALA A 385 -12.00 7.66 0.54
C ALA A 385 -13.15 8.08 -0.39
N HIS A 386 -13.00 9.21 -1.09
CA HIS A 386 -13.75 9.45 -2.31
C HIS A 386 -13.08 8.56 -3.34
N PRO A 387 -13.78 7.53 -3.83
CA PRO A 387 -13.32 6.78 -4.98
C PRO A 387 -13.51 7.69 -6.19
N ASP A 388 -12.67 8.73 -6.33
CA ASP A 388 -12.47 9.35 -7.63
C ASP A 388 -12.06 8.21 -8.54
N GLY A 389 -12.96 7.87 -9.47
CA GLY A 389 -12.96 6.63 -10.23
C GLY A 389 -11.57 6.29 -10.74
N ARG A 390 -10.81 5.53 -9.94
CA ARG A 390 -9.46 5.12 -10.27
C ARG A 390 -9.64 4.12 -11.40
N SER A 391 -9.29 4.56 -12.61
CA SER A 391 -9.13 3.65 -13.74
C SER A 391 -8.25 2.48 -13.29
N LEU A 392 -8.68 1.26 -13.61
CA LEU A 392 -7.92 0.08 -13.27
C LEU A 392 -6.53 0.19 -13.91
N LYS A 393 -5.49 0.32 -13.09
CA LYS A 393 -4.11 0.47 -13.57
C LYS A 393 -3.67 -0.83 -14.26
N LEU A 394 -2.85 -0.72 -15.30
CA LEU A 394 -2.26 -1.86 -16.02
C LEU A 394 -1.57 -2.86 -15.07
N HIS A 395 -0.98 -2.36 -13.98
CA HIS A 395 -0.34 -3.17 -12.95
C HIS A 395 -1.27 -4.21 -12.30
N SER A 396 -2.57 -3.92 -12.18
CA SER A 396 -3.56 -4.87 -11.65
C SER A 396 -3.81 -6.06 -12.59
N PHE A 397 -3.50 -5.92 -13.88
CA PHE A 397 -3.65 -6.96 -14.90
C PHE A 397 -2.33 -7.63 -15.32
N ALA A 398 -1.19 -7.22 -14.73
CA ALA A 398 0.12 -7.76 -15.08
C ALA A 398 0.20 -9.29 -14.96
N GLY A 399 -0.42 -9.86 -13.91
CA GLY A 399 -0.48 -11.32 -13.73
C GLY A 399 -1.24 -12.04 -14.85
N VAL A 400 -2.32 -11.45 -15.38
CA VAL A 400 -3.12 -12.02 -16.47
C VAL A 400 -2.29 -12.11 -17.76
N PHE A 401 -1.54 -11.05 -18.08
CA PHE A 401 -0.64 -11.05 -19.24
C PHE A 401 0.51 -12.07 -19.09
N CYS A 402 1.06 -12.23 -17.87
CA CYS A 402 2.08 -13.23 -17.60
C CYS A 402 1.57 -14.66 -17.81
N ILE A 403 0.36 -14.97 -17.35
CA ILE A 403 -0.27 -16.29 -17.55
C ILE A 403 -0.51 -16.57 -19.03
N LEU A 404 -1.00 -15.57 -19.78
CA LEU A 404 -1.19 -15.69 -21.23
C LEU A 404 0.14 -15.99 -21.94
N ALA A 405 1.21 -15.26 -21.62
CA ALA A 405 2.53 -15.48 -22.20
C ALA A 405 3.07 -16.88 -21.88
N ALA A 406 2.95 -17.33 -20.62
CA ALA A 406 3.34 -18.68 -20.22
C ALA A 406 2.54 -19.77 -20.95
N GLY A 407 1.23 -19.57 -21.13
CA GLY A 407 0.36 -20.48 -21.87
C GLY A 407 0.74 -20.60 -23.35
N LEU A 408 1.05 -19.48 -24.01
CA LEU A 408 1.52 -19.48 -25.40
C LEU A 408 2.87 -20.18 -25.56
N LEU A 409 3.82 -19.92 -24.64
CA LEU A 409 5.11 -20.60 -24.65
C LEU A 409 4.96 -22.12 -24.47
N LEU A 410 4.11 -22.54 -23.53
CA LEU A 410 3.83 -23.97 -23.31
C LEU A 410 3.18 -24.60 -24.55
N ALA A 411 2.23 -23.92 -25.19
CA ALA A 411 1.60 -24.40 -26.43
C ALA A 411 2.62 -24.57 -27.57
N CYS A 412 3.54 -23.60 -27.74
CA CYS A 412 4.63 -23.70 -28.71
C CYS A 412 5.59 -24.86 -28.39
N LEU A 413 5.93 -25.07 -27.12
CA LEU A 413 6.78 -26.19 -26.69
C LEU A 413 6.11 -27.54 -26.97
N VAL A 414 4.83 -27.69 -26.63
CA VAL A 414 4.06 -28.92 -26.91
C VAL A 414 3.97 -29.16 -28.41
N ALA A 415 3.67 -28.14 -29.22
CA ALA A 415 3.65 -28.27 -30.68
C ALA A 415 5.01 -28.68 -31.25
N GLY A 416 6.10 -28.12 -30.72
CA GLY A 416 7.46 -28.50 -31.07
C GLY A 416 7.78 -29.96 -30.71
N LEU A 417 7.39 -30.40 -29.51
CA LEU A 417 7.55 -31.78 -29.05
C LEU A 417 6.72 -32.77 -29.89
N GLU A 418 5.48 -32.43 -30.24
CA GLU A 418 4.64 -33.25 -31.11
C GLU A 418 5.21 -33.35 -32.53
N ALA A 419 5.71 -32.23 -33.08
CA ALA A 419 6.36 -32.21 -34.39
C ALA A 419 7.65 -33.05 -34.38
N TRP A 420 8.45 -32.94 -33.31
CA TRP A 420 9.65 -33.75 -33.13
C TRP A 420 9.32 -35.24 -32.99
N TRP A 421 8.32 -35.61 -32.17
CA TRP A 421 7.90 -36.99 -31.99
C TRP A 421 7.37 -37.59 -33.31
N LYS A 422 6.50 -36.86 -34.02
CA LYS A 422 5.98 -37.32 -35.33
C LYS A 422 7.09 -37.45 -36.37
N SER A 423 8.03 -36.50 -36.42
CA SER A 423 9.17 -36.57 -37.33
C SER A 423 10.08 -37.77 -37.06
N HIS A 424 10.34 -38.10 -35.78
CA HIS A 424 11.11 -39.29 -35.41
C HIS A 424 10.40 -40.60 -35.76
N ARG A 425 9.09 -40.70 -35.55
CA ARG A 425 8.31 -41.90 -35.95
C ARG A 425 8.20 -42.04 -37.48
N CYS A 426 7.98 -40.96 -38.22
CA CYS A 426 7.97 -41.02 -39.70
C CYS A 426 9.34 -41.39 -40.29
N ARG A 427 10.44 -41.14 -39.57
CA ARG A 427 11.79 -41.54 -39.99
C ARG A 427 12.05 -43.04 -39.74
N GLU A 428 11.36 -43.66 -38.79
CA GLU A 428 11.37 -45.12 -38.59
C GLU A 428 10.49 -45.86 -39.61
N GLU A 429 9.41 -45.24 -40.11
CA GLU A 429 8.46 -45.87 -41.06
C GLU A 429 8.75 -45.60 -42.55
N ALA A 430 9.82 -44.87 -42.91
CA ALA A 430 10.17 -44.68 -44.32
C ALA A 430 10.59 -46.02 -44.97
N PRO A 431 9.89 -46.53 -46.00
CA PRO A 431 10.27 -47.76 -46.67
C PRO A 431 11.59 -47.54 -47.42
N LYS A 432 12.58 -48.40 -47.18
CA LYS A 432 13.82 -48.45 -47.98
C LYS A 432 13.44 -48.66 -49.45
N GLU A 433 13.83 -47.74 -50.33
CA GLU A 433 13.63 -47.87 -51.77
C GLU A 433 14.20 -49.20 -52.27
N VAL A 434 13.34 -50.05 -52.86
CA VAL A 434 13.77 -51.25 -53.58
C VAL A 434 14.11 -50.84 -55.01
N THR A 435 15.41 -50.86 -55.34
CA THR A 435 15.89 -50.66 -56.71
C THR A 435 15.41 -51.81 -57.61
N GLN A 436 14.46 -51.53 -58.50
CA GLN A 436 13.92 -52.50 -59.45
C GLN A 436 14.91 -52.72 -60.59
N SER A 437 15.66 -53.82 -60.57
CA SER A 437 16.41 -54.31 -61.74
C SER A 437 15.57 -55.34 -62.49
N ARG A 438 15.17 -54.99 -63.71
CA ARG A 438 14.35 -55.81 -64.61
C ARG A 438 15.28 -56.72 -65.41
N VAL A 439 15.28 -58.03 -65.16
CA VAL A 439 15.83 -59.03 -66.07
C VAL A 439 14.68 -59.89 -66.57
N HIS A 440 14.57 -59.98 -67.89
CA HIS A 440 13.53 -60.68 -68.62
C HIS A 440 14.07 -62.04 -69.05
N THR A 441 13.51 -63.14 -68.53
CA THR A 441 13.56 -64.44 -69.21
C THR A 441 12.39 -65.30 -68.71
N GLU A 442 11.88 -66.11 -69.63
CA GLU A 442 10.60 -66.80 -69.65
C GLU A 442 10.42 -67.83 -68.52
N ASP A 443 9.14 -67.94 -68.12
CA ASP A 443 8.48 -68.96 -67.31
C ASP A 443 9.04 -69.28 -65.91
N THR A 444 8.13 -69.18 -64.94
CA THR A 444 8.25 -69.36 -63.47
C THR A 444 8.88 -68.21 -62.67
N ALA A 445 8.04 -67.46 -61.96
CA ALA A 445 8.46 -66.54 -60.90
C ALA A 445 8.57 -67.29 -59.56
N THR A 446 9.80 -67.48 -59.08
CA THR A 446 10.07 -68.01 -57.74
C THR A 446 10.32 -66.85 -56.78
N LEU A 447 9.49 -66.70 -55.73
CA LEU A 447 9.70 -65.74 -54.66
C LEU A 447 10.69 -66.32 -53.63
N TYR A 448 11.84 -65.67 -53.45
CA TYR A 448 12.76 -65.97 -52.35
C TYR A 448 12.55 -64.99 -51.21
N PHE A 449 12.12 -65.47 -50.05
CA PHE A 449 12.22 -64.74 -48.80
C PHE A 449 13.62 -64.93 -48.22
N LYS A 450 14.33 -63.83 -47.98
CA LYS A 450 15.61 -63.83 -47.27
C LYS A 450 15.40 -63.23 -45.89
N ASP A 451 15.19 -64.09 -44.90
CA ASP A 451 15.22 -63.70 -43.49
C ASP A 451 16.68 -63.62 -43.01
N PRO A 452 17.12 -62.59 -42.27
CA PRO A 452 18.55 -62.39 -41.99
C PRO A 452 19.15 -63.29 -40.92
N ASP A 453 18.36 -64.06 -40.16
CA ASP A 453 18.82 -64.61 -38.86
C ASP A 453 18.67 -66.13 -38.65
N THR A 454 18.47 -66.97 -39.68
CA THR A 454 18.52 -68.44 -39.45
C THR A 454 19.05 -69.28 -40.64
N SER A 455 19.88 -70.28 -40.33
CA SER A 455 20.50 -71.29 -41.20
C SER A 455 19.43 -72.19 -41.90
N PRO A 456 19.71 -72.81 -43.07
CA PRO A 456 18.67 -73.26 -44.00
C PRO A 456 18.25 -74.71 -43.76
N ASP A 457 16.97 -74.93 -43.45
CA ASP A 457 16.30 -76.20 -43.72
C ASP A 457 15.16 -75.96 -44.71
N LEU A 458 15.29 -76.56 -45.88
CA LEU A 458 14.33 -76.54 -46.98
C LEU A 458 13.13 -77.41 -46.62
N VAL A 459 11.92 -76.82 -46.54
CA VAL A 459 10.67 -77.57 -46.52
C VAL A 459 9.83 -77.17 -47.73
N GLU A 460 9.68 -78.13 -48.64
CA GLU A 460 8.84 -78.09 -49.83
C GLU A 460 7.40 -78.43 -49.43
N LEU A 461 6.43 -77.54 -49.72
CA LEU A 461 5.01 -77.87 -49.63
C LEU A 461 4.32 -77.46 -50.94
N GLN A 462 4.12 -78.46 -51.80
CA GLN A 462 3.19 -78.40 -52.92
C GLN A 462 1.75 -78.34 -52.38
N TYR A 463 0.94 -77.43 -52.89
CA TYR A 463 -0.51 -77.56 -52.83
C TYR A 463 -1.08 -77.66 -54.25
N THR A 464 -1.65 -78.83 -54.53
CA THR A 464 -2.39 -79.16 -55.73
C THR A 464 -3.79 -78.54 -55.63
N GLN A 465 -4.22 -77.88 -56.70
CA GLN A 465 -5.59 -77.39 -56.88
C GLN A 465 -6.57 -78.57 -57.00
N LEU A 466 -7.65 -78.53 -56.21
CA LEU A 466 -8.93 -79.19 -56.48
C LEU A 466 -10.06 -78.26 -56.05
#